data_AF-A0A0C3RJD3-F1
#
_entry.id   AF-A0A0C3RJD3-F1
#
_cell.length_a   1.000
_cell.length_b   1.000
_cell.length_c   1.000
_cell.angle_alpha   90.00
_cell.angle_beta   90.00
_cell.angle_gamma   90.00
#
_symmetry.space_group_name_H-M   'P 1'
#
loop_
_entity.id
_entity.type
_entity.pdbx_description
1 polymer ?
#
loop_
_entity_poly.entity_id
_entity_poly.type
_entity_poly.pdbx_seq_one_letter_code
_entity_poly.pdbx_strand_id
1 'polypeptide(L)'
;IQPQYNLYDRADFESELAGVAQAHELGVVSYFSLASGFLTGKYHSVEDLKGRAREDFLRGYFDGRGLMLLDVLRQVAVDVSATPAQVALAWLMGRPNLTAPIASASSLTQLDDILGAAELSLPAAAVEKLETASQ
;
A
#
# COMPACT_ATOMS: atom_id res chain seq x y z
N ILE A 1 -4.90 -7.22 16.28
CA ILE A 1 -6.00 -7.27 15.28
C ILE A 1 -5.44 -7.30 13.87
N GLN A 2 -6.23 -7.70 12.87
CA GLN A 2 -5.82 -7.75 11.46
C GLN A 2 -6.83 -7.02 10.55
N PRO A 3 -6.73 -5.69 10.41
CA PRO A 3 -7.63 -4.92 9.55
C PRO A 3 -7.15 -4.87 8.09
N GLN A 4 -8.06 -4.51 7.18
CA GLN A 4 -7.66 -4.03 5.85
C GLN A 4 -7.02 -2.65 6.02
N TYR A 5 -5.76 -2.51 5.63
CA TYR A 5 -5.09 -1.21 5.67
C TYR A 5 -3.97 -1.15 4.65
N ASN A 6 -4.06 -0.19 3.74
CA ASN A 6 -3.08 0.09 2.70
C ASN A 6 -3.19 1.57 2.28
N LEU A 7 -2.36 2.00 1.32
CA LEU A 7 -2.39 3.40 0.85
C LEU A 7 -3.75 3.83 0.29
N TYR A 8 -4.61 2.95 -0.20
CA TYR A 8 -5.92 3.31 -0.73
C TYR A 8 -7.05 3.13 0.31
N ASP A 9 -7.03 2.01 1.04
CA ASP A 9 -8.02 1.64 2.04
C ASP A 9 -7.55 2.08 3.44
N ARG A 10 -7.81 3.35 3.78
CA ARG A 10 -7.33 3.97 5.03
C ARG A 10 -8.44 4.25 6.07
N ALA A 11 -9.61 4.69 5.59
CA ALA A 11 -10.64 5.30 6.43
C ALA A 11 -11.13 4.38 7.56
N ASP A 12 -11.50 3.13 7.25
CA ASP A 12 -12.09 2.21 8.23
C ASP A 12 -11.14 1.91 9.39
N PHE A 13 -9.85 1.73 9.09
CA PHE A 13 -8.84 1.53 10.14
C PHE A 13 -8.55 2.81 10.91
N GLU A 14 -8.27 3.92 10.21
CA GLU A 14 -7.82 5.17 10.86
C GLU A 14 -8.92 5.85 11.69
N SER A 15 -10.20 5.71 11.31
CA SER A 15 -11.31 6.38 11.99
C SER A 15 -11.89 5.61 13.19
N GLU A 16 -11.91 4.28 13.14
CA GLU A 16 -12.55 3.45 14.17
C GLU A 16 -11.53 2.62 14.97
N LEU A 17 -10.72 1.82 14.27
CA LEU A 17 -9.95 0.74 14.89
C LEU A 17 -8.58 1.19 15.42
N ALA A 18 -7.96 2.20 14.81
CA ALA A 18 -6.63 2.66 15.20
C ALA A 18 -6.60 3.18 16.64
N GLY A 19 -7.59 3.97 17.04
CA GLY A 19 -7.71 4.48 18.41
C GLY A 19 -7.92 3.36 19.44
N VAL A 20 -8.74 2.36 19.11
CA VAL A 20 -8.97 1.19 19.97
C VAL A 20 -7.69 0.36 20.11
N ALA A 21 -6.99 0.11 18.99
CA ALA A 21 -5.75 -0.65 19.02
C ALA A 21 -4.69 0.05 19.88
N GLN A 22 -4.55 1.37 19.75
CA GLN A 22 -3.62 2.16 20.55
C GLN A 22 -4.00 2.15 22.04
N ALA A 23 -5.26 2.39 22.37
CA ALA A 23 -5.74 2.46 23.76
C ALA A 23 -5.58 1.14 24.54
N HIS A 24 -5.57 0.02 23.83
CA HIS A 24 -5.45 -1.32 24.40
C HIS A 24 -4.11 -2.00 24.09
N GLU A 25 -3.12 -1.26 23.59
CA GLU A 25 -1.78 -1.77 23.27
C GLU A 25 -1.80 -3.01 22.36
N LEU A 26 -2.74 -3.05 21.41
CA LEU A 26 -2.92 -4.19 20.52
C LEU A 26 -1.98 -4.07 19.31
N GLY A 27 -1.26 -5.17 19.04
CA GLY A 27 -0.53 -5.30 17.78
C GLY A 27 -1.49 -5.28 16.57
N VAL A 28 -1.13 -4.53 15.54
CA VAL A 28 -1.91 -4.40 14.30
C VAL A 28 -1.09 -4.97 13.14
N VAL A 29 -1.63 -5.99 12.47
CA VAL A 29 -0.98 -6.60 11.31
C VAL A 29 -1.92 -6.52 10.11
N SER A 30 -1.66 -5.65 9.14
CA SER A 30 -2.64 -5.36 8.07
C SER A 30 -2.69 -6.43 6.99
N TYR A 31 -3.88 -6.75 6.50
CA TYR A 31 -4.04 -7.53 5.27
C TYR A 31 -4.30 -6.61 4.07
N PHE A 32 -4.20 -7.17 2.86
CA PHE A 32 -4.36 -6.41 1.60
C PHE A 32 -3.40 -5.22 1.48
N SER A 33 -2.18 -5.34 2.03
CA SER A 33 -1.17 -4.27 2.07
C SER A 33 -0.81 -3.67 0.70
N LEU A 34 -0.99 -4.44 -0.38
CA LEU A 34 -0.77 -4.00 -1.76
C LEU A 34 -2.06 -3.91 -2.59
N ALA A 35 -3.24 -3.89 -1.97
CA ALA A 35 -4.54 -3.76 -2.64
C ALA A 35 -4.71 -4.76 -3.80
N SER A 36 -4.57 -6.06 -3.50
CA SER A 36 -4.62 -7.15 -4.51
C SER A 36 -3.53 -7.08 -5.61
N GLY A 37 -2.56 -6.18 -5.48
CA GLY A 37 -1.50 -5.92 -6.45
C GLY A 37 -1.71 -4.63 -7.25
N PHE A 38 -2.74 -3.83 -6.94
CA PHE A 38 -2.94 -2.50 -7.50
C PHE A 38 -1.74 -1.58 -7.20
N LEU A 39 -1.33 -1.53 -5.93
CA LEU A 39 -0.24 -0.67 -5.44
C LEU A 39 1.16 -1.13 -5.89
N THR A 40 1.29 -2.18 -6.70
CA THR A 40 2.58 -2.50 -7.34
C THR A 40 2.83 -1.66 -8.59
N GLY A 41 1.85 -0.84 -9.02
CA GLY A 41 1.97 0.07 -10.16
C GLY A 41 2.02 -0.61 -11.54
N LYS A 42 1.93 -1.95 -11.59
CA LYS A 42 2.06 -2.74 -12.83
C LYS A 42 0.85 -2.66 -13.77
N TYR A 43 -0.28 -2.19 -13.26
CA TYR A 43 -1.50 -1.98 -14.02
C TYR A 43 -1.69 -0.48 -14.25
N HIS A 44 -1.99 -0.10 -15.49
CA HIS A 44 -2.16 1.28 -15.92
C HIS A 44 -3.63 1.62 -16.15
N SER A 45 -4.45 0.63 -16.48
CA SER A 45 -5.88 0.82 -16.66
C SER A 45 -6.69 -0.44 -16.33
N VAL A 46 -8.02 -0.30 -16.32
CA VAL A 46 -8.96 -1.41 -16.10
C VAL A 46 -8.79 -2.51 -17.16
N GLU A 47 -8.36 -2.14 -18.36
CA GLU A 47 -8.13 -3.08 -19.47
C GLU A 47 -7.02 -4.08 -19.18
N ASP A 48 -6.01 -3.70 -18.37
CA ASP A 48 -4.90 -4.58 -17.98
C ASP A 48 -5.36 -5.73 -17.06
N LEU A 49 -6.58 -5.63 -16.52
CA LEU A 49 -7.15 -6.61 -15.60
C LEU A 49 -7.78 -7.80 -16.31
N LYS A 50 -8.10 -7.68 -17.60
CA LYS A 50 -8.85 -8.70 -18.34
C LYS A 50 -8.16 -10.06 -18.27
N GLY A 51 -8.87 -11.06 -17.75
CA GLY A 51 -8.37 -12.44 -17.67
C GLY A 51 -7.35 -12.66 -16.55
N ARG A 52 -7.21 -11.71 -15.62
CA ARG A 52 -6.40 -11.89 -14.40
C ARG A 52 -7.25 -12.53 -13.31
N ALA A 53 -6.64 -13.43 -12.53
CA ALA A 53 -7.31 -14.15 -11.45
C ALA A 53 -7.91 -13.26 -10.34
N ARG A 54 -7.50 -11.99 -10.25
CA ARG A 54 -7.93 -11.04 -9.22
C ARG A 54 -8.64 -9.80 -9.79
N GLU A 55 -9.18 -9.93 -10.99
CA GLU A 55 -9.84 -8.84 -11.73
C GLU A 55 -10.91 -8.13 -10.88
N ASP A 56 -11.81 -8.90 -10.25
CA ASP A 56 -12.91 -8.33 -9.43
C ASP A 56 -12.41 -7.50 -8.25
N PHE A 57 -11.35 -7.95 -7.58
CA PHE A 57 -10.74 -7.22 -6.46
C PHE A 57 -10.02 -5.95 -6.92
N LEU A 58 -9.57 -5.90 -8.18
CA LEU A 58 -8.77 -4.78 -8.69
C LEU A 58 -9.64 -3.66 -9.28
N ARG A 59 -10.78 -4.01 -9.88
CA ARG A 59 -11.66 -3.07 -10.58
C ARG A 59 -12.06 -1.86 -9.73
N GLY A 60 -12.36 -2.07 -8.44
CA GLY A 60 -12.76 -1.01 -7.52
C GLY A 60 -11.68 0.03 -7.22
N TYR A 61 -10.41 -0.27 -7.50
CA TYR A 61 -9.30 0.66 -7.31
C TYR A 61 -9.05 1.58 -8.51
N PHE A 62 -9.67 1.31 -9.67
CA PHE A 62 -9.53 2.14 -10.86
C PHE A 62 -10.60 3.24 -10.92
N ASP A 63 -10.69 4.01 -9.86
CA ASP A 63 -11.44 5.27 -9.83
C ASP A 63 -10.49 6.47 -9.95
N GLY A 64 -11.04 7.70 -9.93
CA GLY A 64 -10.24 8.92 -10.05
C GLY A 64 -9.19 9.07 -8.94
N ARG A 65 -9.49 8.61 -7.72
CA ARG A 65 -8.58 8.69 -6.57
C ARG A 65 -7.46 7.66 -6.70
N GLY A 66 -7.79 6.43 -7.06
CA GLY A 66 -6.82 5.37 -7.25
C GLY A 66 -5.85 5.64 -8.39
N LEU A 67 -6.31 6.20 -9.51
CA LEU A 67 -5.44 6.60 -10.60
C LEU A 67 -4.47 7.72 -10.19
N MET A 68 -4.97 8.75 -9.49
CA MET A 68 -4.13 9.81 -8.94
C MET A 68 -3.09 9.27 -7.95
N LEU A 69 -3.51 8.37 -7.06
CA LEU A 69 -2.61 7.70 -6.11
C LEU A 69 -1.53 6.89 -6.82
N LEU A 70 -1.86 6.15 -7.89
CA LEU A 70 -0.88 5.39 -8.66
C LEU A 70 0.16 6.29 -9.31
N ASP A 71 -0.23 7.43 -9.86
CA ASP A 71 0.70 8.36 -10.49
C ASP A 71 1.67 8.96 -9.47
N VAL A 72 1.16 9.37 -8.31
CA VAL A 72 2.01 9.86 -7.20
C VAL A 72 2.91 8.76 -6.67
N LEU A 73 2.40 7.54 -6.50
CA LEU A 73 3.18 6.40 -6.02
C LEU A 73 4.33 6.07 -6.97
N ARG A 74 4.09 6.08 -8.28
CA ARG A 74 5.14 5.88 -9.29
C ARG A 74 6.17 7.00 -9.26
N GLN A 75 5.74 8.26 -9.13
CA GLN A 75 6.67 9.38 -9.03
C GLN A 75 7.57 9.26 -7.79
N VAL A 76 6.99 8.94 -6.63
CA VAL A 76 7.77 8.74 -5.39
C VAL A 76 8.73 7.56 -5.53
N ALA A 77 8.30 6.47 -6.15
CA ALA A 77 9.16 5.32 -6.43
C ALA A 77 10.39 5.70 -7.28
N VAL A 78 10.20 6.54 -8.30
CA VAL A 78 11.31 7.10 -9.09
C VAL A 78 12.20 7.99 -8.22
N ASP A 79 11.62 8.93 -7.47
CA ASP A 79 12.35 9.89 -6.62
C ASP A 79 13.26 9.19 -5.59
N VAL A 80 12.84 8.03 -5.06
CA VAL A 80 13.57 7.27 -4.04
C VAL A 80 14.30 6.04 -4.59
N SER A 81 14.35 5.88 -5.92
CA SER A 81 15.02 4.76 -6.60
C SER A 81 14.54 3.38 -6.12
N ALA A 82 13.24 3.22 -5.93
CA ALA A 82 12.57 2.01 -5.45
C ALA A 82 11.42 1.60 -6.37
N THR A 83 10.81 0.44 -6.12
CA THR A 83 9.58 0.03 -6.82
C THR A 83 8.33 0.59 -6.12
N PRO A 84 7.19 0.75 -6.83
CA PRO A 84 5.93 1.14 -6.19
C PRO A 84 5.51 0.22 -5.05
N ALA A 85 5.77 -1.09 -5.18
CA ALA A 85 5.50 -2.07 -4.12
C ALA A 85 6.36 -1.81 -2.87
N GLN A 86 7.66 -1.53 -3.06
CA GLN A 86 8.56 -1.16 -1.97
C GLN A 86 8.08 0.10 -1.26
N VAL A 87 7.73 1.16 -2.00
CA VAL A 87 7.24 2.41 -1.43
C VAL A 87 5.93 2.20 -0.66
N ALA A 88 4.97 1.47 -1.21
CA ALA A 88 3.69 1.22 -0.54
C ALA A 88 3.85 0.46 0.78
N LEU A 89 4.72 -0.57 0.80
CA LEU A 89 5.00 -1.34 2.00
C LEU A 89 5.83 -0.54 3.01
N ALA A 90 6.84 0.22 2.57
CA ALA A 90 7.64 1.09 3.43
C ALA A 90 6.77 2.18 4.09
N TRP A 91 5.81 2.74 3.34
CA TRP A 91 4.82 3.67 3.89
C TRP A 91 4.00 3.02 5.01
N LEU A 92 3.52 1.78 4.80
CA LEU A 92 2.79 1.03 5.83
C LEU A 92 3.64 0.76 7.08
N MET A 93 4.90 0.32 6.90
CA MET A 93 5.82 0.08 8.02
C MET A 93 6.18 1.35 8.79
N GLY A 94 6.12 2.51 8.14
CA GLY A 94 6.31 3.81 8.79
C GLY A 94 5.09 4.33 9.57
N ARG A 95 3.95 3.63 9.57
CA ARG A 95 2.74 4.10 10.27
C ARG A 95 2.84 3.86 11.78
N PRO A 96 2.52 4.87 12.62
CA PRO A 96 2.69 4.75 14.08
C PRO A 96 1.78 3.69 14.72
N ASN A 97 0.66 3.35 14.08
CA ASN A 97 -0.33 2.41 14.60
C ASN A 97 -0.30 1.03 13.92
N LEU A 98 0.76 0.73 13.16
CA LEU A 98 0.93 -0.56 12.47
C LEU A 98 2.16 -1.30 12.99
N THR A 99 1.98 -2.54 13.42
CA THR A 99 3.10 -3.40 13.84
C THR A 99 3.84 -3.98 12.64
N ALA A 100 3.11 -4.49 11.65
CA ALA A 100 3.68 -4.98 10.39
C ALA A 100 2.60 -5.13 9.30
N PRO A 101 2.93 -4.92 8.02
CA PRO A 101 2.04 -5.31 6.92
C PRO A 101 2.18 -6.80 6.58
N ILE A 102 1.08 -7.47 6.24
CA ILE A 102 1.13 -8.80 5.59
C ILE A 102 1.34 -8.58 4.09
N ALA A 103 2.44 -9.10 3.56
CA ALA A 103 2.71 -9.16 2.13
C ALA A 103 3.02 -10.60 1.72
N SER A 104 2.58 -10.99 0.52
CA SER A 104 2.82 -12.33 -0.02
C SER A 104 3.41 -12.21 -1.41
N ALA A 105 4.35 -13.09 -1.72
CA ALA A 105 5.01 -13.20 -3.00
C ALA A 105 4.70 -14.56 -3.65
N SER A 106 4.50 -14.55 -4.97
CA SER A 106 4.43 -15.75 -5.81
C SER A 106 5.63 -15.87 -6.76
N SER A 107 6.60 -14.96 -6.64
CA SER A 107 7.86 -14.98 -7.40
C SER A 107 9.00 -14.40 -6.57
N LEU A 108 10.24 -14.71 -6.95
CA LEU A 108 11.42 -14.16 -6.28
C LEU A 108 11.50 -12.63 -6.41
N THR A 109 11.16 -12.06 -7.57
CA THR A 109 11.12 -10.60 -7.74
C THR A 109 10.17 -9.92 -6.76
N GLN A 110 9.00 -10.53 -6.48
CA GLN A 110 8.09 -9.99 -5.47
C GLN A 110 8.64 -10.14 -4.05
N LEU A 111 9.41 -11.20 -3.78
CA LEU A 111 10.11 -11.35 -2.51
C LEU A 111 11.18 -10.27 -2.35
N ASP A 112 11.95 -9.99 -3.40
CA ASP A 112 12.96 -8.92 -3.42
C ASP A 112 12.31 -7.53 -3.19
N ASP A 113 11.14 -7.28 -3.77
CA ASP A 113 10.35 -6.08 -3.49
C ASP A 113 9.94 -5.99 -2.01
N ILE A 114 9.47 -7.09 -1.41
CA ILE A 114 9.06 -7.11 0.00
C ILE A 114 10.26 -6.87 0.91
N LEU A 115 11.39 -7.52 0.65
CA LEU A 115 12.61 -7.37 1.45
C LEU A 115 13.19 -5.95 1.32
N GLY A 116 13.28 -5.43 0.11
CA GLY A 116 13.77 -4.06 -0.12
C GLY A 116 12.86 -2.99 0.49
N ALA A 117 11.56 -3.27 0.67
CA ALA A 117 10.68 -2.36 1.38
C ALA A 117 11.08 -2.17 2.85
N ALA A 118 11.57 -3.24 3.50
CA ALA A 118 11.98 -3.21 4.90
C ALA A 118 13.27 -2.41 5.13
N GLU A 119 14.06 -2.21 4.08
CA GLU A 119 15.30 -1.43 4.09
C GLU A 119 15.07 0.03 3.65
N LEU A 120 13.90 0.33 3.08
CA LEU A 120 13.58 1.64 2.51
C LEU A 120 13.04 2.60 3.58
N SER A 121 13.78 3.68 3.84
CA SER A 121 13.28 4.82 4.63
C SER A 121 12.76 5.91 3.72
N LEU A 122 11.46 6.21 3.81
CA LEU A 122 10.84 7.26 3.00
C LEU A 122 11.12 8.65 3.60
N PRO A 123 11.59 9.63 2.79
CA PRO A 123 11.67 11.02 3.22
C PRO A 123 10.30 11.57 3.62
N ALA A 124 10.24 12.49 4.59
CA ALA A 124 9.00 13.09 5.04
C ALA A 124 8.16 13.69 3.88
N ALA A 125 8.81 14.34 2.92
CA ALA A 125 8.16 14.89 1.73
C ALA A 125 7.52 13.81 0.84
N ALA A 126 8.11 12.60 0.77
CA ALA A 126 7.52 11.48 0.04
C ALA A 126 6.26 10.96 0.76
N VAL A 127 6.33 10.84 2.09
CA VAL A 127 5.19 10.44 2.92
C VAL A 127 4.03 11.43 2.75
N GLU A 128 4.29 12.74 2.81
CA GLU A 128 3.28 13.78 2.65
C GLU A 128 2.60 13.77 1.27
N LYS A 129 3.37 13.58 0.19
CA LYS A 129 2.82 13.40 -1.17
C LYS A 129 1.86 12.21 -1.22
N LEU A 130 2.28 11.07 -0.66
CA LEU A 130 1.47 9.85 -0.64
C LEU A 130 0.21 10.03 0.21
N GLU A 131 0.32 10.66 1.38
CA GLU A 131 -0.83 10.92 2.25
C GLU A 131 -1.86 11.84 1.59
N THR A 132 -1.41 12.87 0.88
CA THR A 132 -2.30 13.79 0.15
C THR A 132 -3.03 13.08 -0.98
N ALA A 133 -2.35 12.19 -1.71
CA ALA A 133 -2.95 11.46 -2.84
C ALA A 133 -3.86 10.30 -2.42
N SER A 134 -3.78 9.87 -1.15
CA SER A 134 -4.53 8.73 -0.61
C SER A 134 -5.77 9.08 0.20
N GLN A 135 -5.99 10.36 0.48
CA GLN A 135 -7.19 10.85 1.17
C GLN A 135 -8.44 10.81 0.27
#